data_AF-A0A958M727-F1
#
_entry.id   AF-A0A958M727-F1
#
_cell.length_a   1.000
_cell.length_b   1.000
_cell.length_c   1.000
_cell.angle_alpha   90.00
_cell.angle_beta   90.00
_cell.angle_gamma   90.00
#
_symmetry.space_group_name_H-M   'P 1'
#
loop_
_entity.id
_entity.type
_entity.pdbx_description
1 polymer ?
#
loop_
_entity_poly.entity_id
_entity_poly.type
_entity_poly.pdbx_seq_one_letter_code
_entity_poly.pdbx_strand_id
1 'polypeptide(L)'
;MTAMKHKAFMRENKLEISDFTEPVQRKVRIFDQMQSKLKETTGEDHSELSGKLASLDLELCADMLDQMEDRLENNEEVEVASDEEILEELWKMKRTRGLKRSSLEKYGIKTRITGWTLRIGKFVLRRTATFSYIYDLEKLAPTRKAG
;
A
#
# COMPACT_ATOMS: atom_id res chain seq x y z
N MET A 1 -16.96 12.61 -23.55
CA MET A 1 -16.85 12.84 -22.09
C MET A 1 -15.38 12.76 -21.74
N THR A 2 -14.82 13.84 -21.21
CA THR A 2 -13.42 13.89 -20.78
C THR A 2 -13.23 12.92 -19.62
N ALA A 3 -12.27 12.00 -19.72
CA ALA A 3 -11.89 11.17 -18.59
C ALA A 3 -11.30 12.07 -17.51
N MET A 4 -11.91 12.08 -16.32
CA MET A 4 -11.39 12.85 -15.19
C MET A 4 -10.16 12.18 -14.64
N LYS A 5 -9.10 12.96 -14.48
CA LYS A 5 -7.79 12.46 -14.09
C LYS A 5 -7.80 11.88 -12.68
N HIS A 6 -8.43 12.56 -11.71
CA HIS A 6 -8.47 12.06 -10.34
C HIS A 6 -9.24 10.73 -10.22
N LYS A 7 -10.35 10.56 -10.97
CA LYS A 7 -11.13 9.31 -10.97
C LYS A 7 -10.36 8.16 -11.64
N ALA A 8 -9.62 8.44 -12.71
CA ALA A 8 -8.76 7.45 -13.35
C ALA A 8 -7.64 7.00 -12.40
N PHE A 9 -6.98 7.98 -11.76
CA PHE A 9 -5.94 7.74 -10.77
C PHE A 9 -6.41 6.85 -9.62
N MET A 10 -7.56 7.17 -9.01
CA MET A 10 -8.14 6.35 -7.93
C MET A 10 -8.42 4.91 -8.39
N ARG A 11 -8.97 4.74 -9.60
CA ARG A 11 -9.29 3.40 -10.14
C ARG A 11 -8.04 2.58 -10.42
N GLU A 12 -7.02 3.17 -11.05
CA GLU A 12 -5.77 2.50 -11.41
C GLU A 12 -5.00 2.06 -10.17
N ASN A 13 -5.01 2.90 -9.13
CA ASN A 13 -4.33 2.63 -7.86
C ASN A 13 -5.22 1.89 -6.84
N LYS A 14 -6.46 1.51 -7.21
CA LYS A 14 -7.44 0.84 -6.33
C LYS A 14 -7.69 1.57 -5.01
N LEU A 15 -7.73 2.90 -5.06
CA LEU A 15 -7.94 3.77 -3.90
C LEU A 15 -9.41 4.14 -3.77
N GLU A 16 -9.87 4.19 -2.53
CA GLU A 16 -11.18 4.74 -2.18
C GLU A 16 -11.03 6.18 -1.68
N ILE A 17 -12.09 6.98 -1.79
CA ILE A 17 -12.07 8.38 -1.34
C ILE A 17 -11.72 8.50 0.15
N SER A 18 -12.11 7.51 0.95
CA SER A 18 -11.80 7.42 2.38
C SER A 18 -10.31 7.27 2.69
N ASP A 19 -9.49 6.89 1.70
CA ASP A 19 -8.04 6.72 1.86
C ASP A 19 -7.28 8.05 1.85
N PHE A 20 -7.95 9.16 1.51
CA PHE A 20 -7.35 10.49 1.43
C PHE A 20 -7.73 11.35 2.63
N THR A 21 -6.96 12.41 2.86
CA THR A 21 -7.26 13.37 3.92
C THR A 21 -8.60 14.09 3.70
N GLU A 22 -9.22 14.51 4.81
CA GLU A 22 -10.46 15.29 4.84
C GLU A 22 -10.52 16.46 3.82
N PRO A 23 -9.45 17.27 3.63
CA PRO A 23 -9.40 18.28 2.58
C PRO A 23 -9.65 17.74 1.16
N VAL A 24 -9.00 16.64 0.78
CA VAL A 24 -9.17 16.01 -0.54
C VAL A 24 -10.56 15.42 -0.68
N GLN A 25 -11.07 14.75 0.36
CA GLN A 25 -12.43 14.22 0.36
C GLN A 25 -13.47 15.32 0.13
N ARG A 26 -13.31 16.49 0.77
CA ARG A 26 -14.19 17.64 0.55
C ARG A 26 -14.12 18.16 -0.88
N LYS A 27 -12.92 18.29 -1.45
CA LYS A 27 -12.74 18.72 -2.84
C LYS A 27 -13.41 17.78 -3.83
N VAL A 28 -13.34 16.46 -3.63
CA VAL A 28 -14.06 15.49 -4.50
C VAL A 28 -15.58 15.65 -4.37
N ARG A 29 -16.12 15.85 -3.16
CA ARG A 29 -17.56 16.11 -2.99
C ARG A 29 -18.00 17.38 -3.70
N ILE A 30 -17.21 18.45 -3.59
CA ILE A 30 -17.47 19.72 -4.30
C ILE A 30 -17.43 19.50 -5.82
N PHE A 31 -16.45 18.73 -6.30
CA PHE A 31 -16.34 18.35 -7.71
C PHE A 31 -17.62 17.65 -8.19
N ASP A 32 -18.09 16.62 -7.48
CA ASP A 32 -19.29 15.88 -7.87
C ASP A 32 -20.54 16.77 -7.87
N GLN A 33 -20.67 17.68 -6.90
CA GLN A 33 -21.75 18.67 -6.89
C GLN A 33 -21.69 19.62 -8.09
N MET A 34 -20.51 20.13 -8.42
CA MET A 34 -20.30 21.00 -9.58
C MET A 34 -20.57 20.26 -10.89
N GLN A 35 -20.19 18.98 -10.96
CA GLN A 35 -20.48 18.15 -12.12
C GLN A 35 -21.98 17.91 -12.30
N SER A 36 -22.73 17.70 -11.21
CA SER A 36 -24.18 17.59 -11.28
C SER A 36 -24.81 18.87 -11.82
N LYS A 37 -24.38 20.03 -11.31
CA LYS A 37 -24.87 21.34 -11.76
C LYS A 37 -24.51 21.63 -13.21
N LEU A 38 -23.33 21.19 -13.68
CA LEU A 38 -22.92 21.37 -15.08
C LEU A 38 -23.91 20.75 -16.08
N LYS A 39 -24.58 19.65 -15.71
CA LYS A 39 -25.59 19.02 -16.57
C LYS A 39 -26.84 19.87 -16.76
N GLU A 40 -27.07 20.81 -15.84
CA GLU A 40 -28.25 21.67 -15.81
C GLU A 40 -27.95 23.08 -16.34
N THR A 41 -26.67 23.42 -16.55
CA THR A 41 -26.26 24.73 -17.08
C THR A 41 -26.07 24.70 -18.60
N THR A 42 -26.27 25.85 -19.24
CA THR A 42 -26.10 26.03 -20.69
C THR A 42 -25.42 27.36 -20.99
N GLY A 43 -24.77 27.49 -22.14
CA GLY A 43 -24.18 28.76 -22.57
C GLY A 43 -22.91 29.11 -21.79
N GLU A 44 -22.77 30.40 -21.43
CA GLU A 44 -21.57 30.94 -20.78
C GLU A 44 -21.30 30.31 -19.40
N ASP A 45 -22.35 30.11 -18.60
CA ASP A 45 -22.28 29.45 -17.28
C ASP A 45 -21.74 28.02 -17.38
N HIS A 46 -22.07 27.30 -18.46
CA HIS A 46 -21.55 25.95 -18.70
C HIS A 46 -20.05 26.00 -19.00
N SER A 47 -19.59 26.95 -19.81
CA SER A 47 -18.17 27.11 -20.14
C SER A 47 -17.36 27.44 -18.89
N GLU A 48 -17.82 28.40 -18.08
CA GLU A 48 -17.14 28.79 -16.84
C GLU A 48 -17.07 27.64 -15.84
N LEU A 49 -18.19 26.96 -15.61
CA LEU A 49 -18.26 25.85 -14.65
C LEU A 49 -17.43 24.66 -15.12
N SER A 50 -17.40 24.37 -16.42
CA SER A 50 -16.53 23.34 -17.02
C SER A 50 -15.06 23.68 -16.82
N GLY A 51 -14.67 24.96 -16.96
CA GLY A 51 -13.30 25.41 -16.70
C GLY A 51 -12.89 25.21 -15.24
N LYS A 52 -13.76 25.61 -14.30
CA LYS A 52 -13.53 25.41 -12.86
C LYS A 52 -13.41 23.93 -12.49
N LEU A 53 -14.24 23.07 -13.10
CA LEU A 53 -14.15 21.62 -12.93
C LEU A 53 -12.81 21.08 -13.46
N ALA A 54 -12.33 21.53 -14.61
CA ALA A 54 -11.03 21.11 -15.13
C ALA A 54 -9.86 21.49 -14.20
N SER A 55 -9.90 22.71 -13.64
CA SER A 55 -8.91 23.13 -12.64
C SER A 55 -8.97 22.28 -11.38
N LEU A 56 -10.16 22.01 -10.86
CA LEU A 56 -10.35 21.19 -9.67
C LEU A 56 -9.94 19.72 -9.89
N ASP A 57 -10.13 19.17 -11.09
CA ASP A 57 -9.65 17.83 -11.46
C ASP A 57 -8.13 17.72 -11.40
N LEU A 58 -7.42 18.76 -11.87
CA LEU A 58 -5.96 18.82 -11.81
C LEU A 58 -5.45 18.98 -10.39
N GLU A 59 -6.06 19.88 -9.61
CA GLU A 59 -5.72 20.11 -8.20
C GLU A 59 -5.93 18.85 -7.36
N LEU A 60 -7.07 18.17 -7.53
CA LEU A 60 -7.33 16.89 -6.88
C LEU A 60 -6.29 15.84 -7.25
N CYS A 61 -5.92 15.74 -8.52
CA CYS A 61 -4.92 14.79 -8.96
C CYS A 61 -3.54 15.07 -8.34
N ALA A 62 -3.15 16.34 -8.23
CA ALA A 62 -1.91 16.75 -7.59
C ALA A 62 -1.92 16.43 -6.08
N ASP A 63 -2.97 16.87 -5.36
CA ASP A 63 -3.08 16.59 -3.91
C ASP A 63 -3.07 15.09 -3.59
N MET A 64 -3.67 14.28 -4.45
CA MET A 64 -3.69 12.81 -4.31
C MET A 64 -2.31 12.20 -4.58
N LEU A 65 -1.58 12.72 -5.58
CA LEU A 65 -0.21 12.30 -5.88
C LEU A 65 0.72 12.66 -4.72
N ASP A 66 0.68 13.89 -4.23
CA ASP A 66 1.51 14.36 -3.11
C ASP A 66 1.25 13.51 -1.86
N GLN A 67 -0.02 13.22 -1.53
CA GLN A 67 -0.34 12.35 -0.40
C GLN A 67 0.11 10.90 -0.60
N MET A 68 0.16 10.42 -1.85
CA MET A 68 0.72 9.10 -2.14
C MET A 68 2.24 9.10 -2.02
N GLU A 69 2.91 10.14 -2.50
CA GLU A 69 4.36 10.33 -2.33
C GLU A 69 4.71 10.39 -0.85
N ASP A 70 4.00 11.20 -0.05
CA ASP A 70 4.13 11.23 1.41
C ASP A 70 3.93 9.84 2.04
N ARG A 71 2.95 9.06 1.54
CA ARG A 71 2.71 7.71 2.04
C ARG A 71 3.84 6.77 1.64
N LEU A 72 4.41 6.88 0.45
CA LEU A 72 5.55 6.06 0.01
C LEU A 72 6.84 6.44 0.77
N GLU A 73 7.05 7.73 1.02
CA GLU A 73 8.19 8.24 1.78
C GLU A 73 8.12 7.88 3.26
N ASN A 74 6.93 7.96 3.86
CA ASN A 74 6.72 7.61 5.27
C ASN A 74 6.43 6.12 5.51
N ASN A 75 6.12 5.38 4.46
CA ASN A 75 5.76 3.98 4.48
C ASN A 75 6.49 3.30 3.30
N GLU A 76 7.78 3.00 3.49
CA GLU A 76 8.53 2.05 2.67
C GLU A 76 7.60 0.86 2.39
N GLU A 77 7.18 0.71 1.13
CA GLU A 77 6.06 -0.11 0.67
C GLU A 77 5.93 -1.43 1.44
N VAL A 78 4.96 -1.51 2.34
CA VAL A 78 4.37 -2.79 2.68
C VAL A 78 3.08 -2.88 1.87
N GLU A 79 3.24 -3.09 0.55
CA GLU A 79 2.31 -3.99 -0.14
C GLU A 79 2.12 -5.19 0.79
N VAL A 80 0.90 -5.70 0.89
CA VAL A 80 0.55 -6.77 1.85
C VAL A 80 1.20 -8.09 1.41
N ALA A 81 2.52 -8.10 1.34
CA ALA A 81 3.38 -9.23 1.10
C ALA A 81 2.99 -10.27 2.14
N SER A 82 2.69 -11.47 1.66
CA SER A 82 2.52 -12.61 2.52
C SER A 82 3.76 -12.77 3.40
N ASP A 83 3.60 -13.36 4.59
CA ASP A 83 4.74 -13.59 5.49
C ASP A 83 5.89 -14.34 4.78
N GLU A 84 5.58 -15.17 3.78
CA GLU A 84 6.59 -15.85 2.95
C GLU A 84 7.35 -14.91 2.01
N GLU A 85 6.69 -13.90 1.41
CA GLU A 85 7.34 -12.89 0.56
C GLU A 85 8.25 -11.97 1.37
N ILE A 86 7.81 -11.55 2.56
CA ILE A 86 8.62 -10.78 3.51
C ILE A 86 9.92 -11.56 3.86
N LEU A 87 9.80 -12.86 4.09
CA LEU A 87 10.96 -13.72 4.36
C LEU A 87 11.85 -13.92 3.12
N GLU A 88 11.28 -13.97 1.92
CA GLU A 88 12.08 -14.05 0.67
C GLU A 88 12.93 -12.79 0.49
N GLU A 89 12.38 -11.60 0.76
CA GLU A 89 13.14 -10.35 0.67
C GLU A 89 14.27 -10.31 1.69
N LEU A 90 14.02 -10.70 2.95
CA LEU A 90 15.06 -10.84 3.97
C LEU A 90 16.16 -11.82 3.54
N TRP A 91 15.77 -12.92 2.89
CA TRP A 91 16.71 -13.91 2.34
C TRP A 91 17.57 -13.32 1.20
N LYS A 92 16.96 -12.61 0.24
CA LYS A 92 17.68 -11.93 -0.86
C LYS A 92 18.67 -10.89 -0.33
N MET A 93 18.28 -10.13 0.69
CA MET A 93 19.13 -9.14 1.35
C MET A 93 20.25 -9.75 2.22
N LYS A 94 20.34 -11.09 2.31
CA LYS A 94 21.26 -11.82 3.20
C LYS A 94 21.08 -11.47 4.68
N ARG A 95 19.91 -10.95 5.07
CA ARG A 95 19.52 -10.67 6.46
C ARG A 95 18.84 -11.89 7.06
N THR A 96 19.61 -12.96 7.24
CA THR A 96 19.06 -14.29 7.61
C THR A 96 19.39 -14.73 9.04
N ARG A 97 20.12 -13.94 9.82
CA ARG A 97 20.51 -14.30 11.19
C ARG A 97 20.21 -13.19 12.16
N GLY A 98 19.99 -13.54 13.43
CA GLY A 98 19.82 -12.56 14.49
C GLY A 98 18.52 -11.75 14.40
N LEU A 99 17.50 -12.28 13.71
CA LEU A 99 16.23 -11.60 13.49
C LEU A 99 15.42 -11.58 14.78
N LYS A 100 15.22 -10.38 15.34
CA LYS A 100 14.37 -10.21 16.52
C LYS A 100 12.90 -10.35 16.13
N ARG A 101 12.11 -10.95 17.02
CA ARG A 101 10.65 -11.00 16.86
C ARG A 101 10.03 -9.64 16.54
N SER A 102 10.42 -8.58 17.26
CA SER A 102 9.92 -7.23 17.03
C SER A 102 10.30 -6.67 15.65
N SER A 103 11.46 -7.05 15.11
CA SER A 103 11.85 -6.67 13.75
C SER A 103 10.97 -7.38 12.73
N LEU A 104 10.70 -8.67 12.92
CA LEU A 104 9.82 -9.45 12.04
C LEU A 104 8.36 -8.92 12.06
N GLU A 105 7.85 -8.56 13.24
CA GLU A 105 6.55 -7.88 13.38
C GLU A 105 6.56 -6.51 12.68
N LYS A 106 7.67 -5.74 12.77
CA LYS A 106 7.83 -4.46 12.07
C LYS A 106 7.87 -4.63 10.55
N TYR A 107 8.43 -5.72 10.03
CA TYR A 107 8.42 -6.05 8.60
C TYR A 107 7.04 -6.51 8.11
N GLY A 108 6.04 -6.63 8.98
CA GLY A 108 4.67 -6.96 8.61
C GLY A 108 4.31 -8.45 8.72
N ILE A 109 5.17 -9.29 9.32
CA ILE A 109 4.84 -10.70 9.54
C ILE A 109 3.64 -10.80 10.50
N LYS A 110 2.55 -11.41 10.02
CA LYS A 110 1.29 -11.58 10.76
C LYS A 110 1.24 -12.89 11.53
N THR A 111 1.98 -13.91 11.08
CA THR A 111 2.06 -15.20 11.76
C THR A 111 2.59 -15.02 13.17
N ARG A 112 1.90 -15.64 14.13
CA ARG A 112 2.31 -15.60 15.53
C ARG A 112 3.67 -16.28 15.71
N ILE A 113 4.71 -15.49 15.94
CA ILE A 113 6.08 -15.99 16.10
C ILE A 113 6.28 -16.53 17.52
N THR A 114 5.94 -17.81 17.72
CA THR A 114 6.09 -18.51 19.00
C THR A 114 6.81 -19.83 18.83
N GLY A 115 7.64 -20.18 19.82
CA GLY A 115 8.32 -21.47 19.89
C GLY A 115 9.76 -21.44 19.40
N TRP A 116 10.36 -22.62 19.27
CA TRP A 116 11.75 -22.83 18.88
C TRP A 116 11.94 -22.97 17.37
N THR A 117 10.90 -23.36 16.65
CA THR A 117 10.92 -23.55 15.20
C THR A 117 9.56 -23.20 14.65
N LEU A 118 9.53 -22.30 13.66
CA LEU A 118 8.31 -21.85 13.01
C LEU A 118 8.48 -21.97 11.50
N ARG A 119 7.54 -22.64 10.83
CA ARG A 119 7.55 -22.78 9.38
C ARG A 119 6.57 -21.79 8.75
N ILE A 120 7.05 -21.03 7.78
CA ILE A 120 6.27 -20.09 6.98
C ILE A 120 6.60 -20.39 5.51
N GLY A 121 5.68 -21.08 4.82
CA GLY A 121 5.89 -21.51 3.44
C GLY A 121 7.12 -22.42 3.26
N LYS A 122 8.03 -22.00 2.39
CA LYS A 122 9.35 -22.64 2.16
C LYS A 122 10.47 -22.16 3.11
N PHE A 123 10.16 -21.30 4.06
CA PHE A 123 11.12 -20.79 5.03
C PHE A 123 10.84 -21.33 6.44
N VAL A 124 11.90 -21.39 7.25
CA VAL A 124 11.85 -21.78 8.65
C VAL A 124 12.60 -20.76 9.48
N LEU A 125 11.96 -20.26 10.54
CA LEU A 125 12.57 -19.45 11.58
C LEU A 125 12.96 -20.37 12.74
N ARG A 126 14.27 -20.49 13.00
CA ARG A 126 14.82 -21.28 14.12
C ARG A 126 15.29 -20.34 15.22
N ARG A 127 14.77 -20.52 16.42
CA ARG A 127 15.19 -19.72 17.58
C ARG A 127 16.61 -20.12 18.01
N THR A 128 17.48 -19.13 18.17
CA THR A 128 18.90 -19.36 18.51
C THR A 128 19.25 -19.03 19.97
N ALA A 129 18.38 -18.31 20.68
CA ALA A 129 18.62 -17.90 22.06
C ALA A 129 17.47 -18.27 23.00
N THR A 130 17.79 -18.83 24.17
CA THR A 130 16.82 -19.31 25.18
C THR A 130 16.08 -18.19 25.89
N PHE A 131 16.70 -17.02 26.02
CA PHE A 131 16.16 -15.84 26.74
C PHE A 131 15.80 -14.67 25.82
N SER A 132 16.18 -14.72 24.55
CA SER A 132 15.86 -13.70 23.57
C SER A 132 15.06 -14.33 22.43
N TYR A 133 14.00 -13.68 21.97
CA TYR A 133 13.22 -14.12 20.81
C TYR A 133 13.95 -13.74 19.52
N ILE A 134 15.13 -14.34 19.34
CA ILE A 134 16.03 -14.16 18.20
C ILE A 134 15.95 -15.42 17.35
N TYR A 135 15.79 -15.22 16.04
CA TYR A 135 15.60 -16.28 15.07
C TYR A 135 16.59 -16.16 13.93
N ASP A 136 17.00 -17.30 13.42
CA ASP A 136 17.69 -17.43 12.16
C ASP A 136 16.72 -17.99 11.11
N LEU A 137 16.80 -17.43 9.90
CA LEU A 137 16.00 -17.79 8.75
C LEU A 137 16.74 -18.83 7.91
N GLU A 138 16.07 -19.96 7.69
CA GLU A 138 16.54 -21.07 6.85
C GLU A 138 15.57 -21.29 5.68
N LYS A 139 16.09 -21.46 4.47
CA LYS A 139 15.30 -21.85 3.29
C LYS A 139 15.25 -23.37 3.22
N LEU A 140 14.05 -23.96 3.26
CA LEU A 140 13.87 -25.39 3.05
C LEU A 140 14.24 -25.71 1.60
N ALA A 141 15.25 -26.56 1.42
CA ALA A 141 15.52 -27.14 0.12
C ALA A 141 14.32 -28.00 -0.30
N PRO A 142 13.92 -28.01 -1.59
CA PRO A 142 12.94 -28.98 -2.07
C PRO A 142 13.51 -30.37 -1.79
N THR A 143 12.82 -31.14 -0.94
CA THR A 143 13.18 -32.53 -0.70
C THR A 143 13.07 -33.27 -2.03
N ARG A 144 14.20 -33.54 -2.69
CA ARG A 144 14.26 -34.61 -3.69
C ARG A 144 13.86 -35.87 -2.93
N LYS A 145 12.63 -36.36 -3.15
CA LYS A 145 12.26 -37.73 -2.81
C LYS A 145 13.34 -38.63 -3.43
N ALA A 146 14.12 -39.29 -2.59
CA ALA A 146 14.96 -40.40 -3.02
C ALA A 146 14.01 -41.48 -3.57
N GLY A 147 14.29 -41.91 -4.80
CA GLY A 147 13.62 -43.04 -5.44
C GLY A 147 14.03 -44.38 -4.85
#